data_AF-A0AAU7CH31-F1
#
_entry.id   AF-A0AAU7CH31-F1
#
_cell.length_a   1.000
_cell.length_b   1.000
_cell.length_c   1.000
_cell.angle_alpha   90.00
_cell.angle_beta   90.00
_cell.angle_gamma   90.00
#
_symmetry.space_group_name_H-M   'P 1'
#
loop_
_entity.id
_entity.type
_entity.pdbx_description
1 polymer ?
#
loop_
_entity_poly.entity_id
_entity_poly.type
_entity_poly.pdbx_seq_one_letter_code
_entity_poly.pdbx_strand_id
1 'polypeptide(L)'
;MELLNITIHLAFAFDVGYEIDLEAARALLPGEAGLLTRRRRTPESIRYRPAPLRVAIDPIDLVLPGGRVTIQPPRAELSVFDFGALSLTVQFPARMSPDEILSLAGDLADPTPLNEAARRVVTPLIDRLRPAITDLEVSELSEEYIVFQVENVNADWIASHTDWVAGLVRLEPDHLSKSEVVEANRLNISYTPTDLVTLDWAAGFVADRDCADTLQVIEFANVQLLEFRHIDDRLDDRLEAAYKLIGTGRQRRWAPPSWRMHGSAMRNVRELEIEATSLFERADNALKLIGDQYLSRVFDLASTRFHLREWQQSIRRKLDTVGDVYDLLVQQSGVIRMETLEIIVILLIAMEIVLAIFRH
;
A
#
# COMPACT_ATOMS: atom_id res chain seq x y z
N MET A 1 6.01 37.43 15.59
CA MET A 1 6.34 36.03 15.26
C MET A 1 6.61 35.96 13.78
N GLU A 2 7.71 35.31 13.39
CA GLU A 2 8.08 35.14 11.98
C GLU A 2 7.13 34.11 11.35
N LEU A 3 6.49 34.49 10.24
CA LEU A 3 5.56 33.61 9.52
C LEU A 3 6.32 32.85 8.44
N LEU A 4 6.11 31.55 8.36
CA LEU A 4 6.69 30.67 7.35
C LEU A 4 5.72 30.50 6.19
N ASN A 5 6.26 30.46 4.96
CA ASN A 5 5.54 29.96 3.81
C ASN A 5 5.66 28.43 3.82
N ILE A 6 4.53 27.75 3.98
CA ILE A 6 4.46 26.30 4.10
C ILE A 6 3.41 25.76 3.13
N THR A 7 3.68 24.60 2.54
CA THR A 7 2.66 23.83 1.82
C THR A 7 2.44 22.52 2.54
N ILE A 8 1.20 22.26 2.93
CA ILE A 8 0.80 20.97 3.51
C ILE A 8 0.32 20.10 2.36
N HIS A 9 0.97 18.96 2.15
CA HIS A 9 0.57 17.96 1.17
C HIS A 9 -0.09 16.81 1.90
N LEU A 10 -1.29 16.45 1.49
CA LEU A 10 -2.00 15.28 1.98
C LEU A 10 -2.10 14.29 0.82
N ALA A 11 -1.64 13.06 1.01
CA ALA A 11 -1.79 11.98 0.05
C ALA A 11 -2.70 10.91 0.64
N PHE A 12 -3.67 10.43 -0.13
CA PHE A 12 -4.58 9.35 0.25
C PHE A 12 -4.55 8.27 -0.83
N ALA A 13 -4.13 7.06 -0.49
CA ALA A 13 -4.10 5.92 -1.39
C ALA A 13 -5.33 5.03 -1.20
N PHE A 14 -5.90 4.53 -2.30
CA PHE A 14 -7.06 3.64 -2.33
C PHE A 14 -6.83 2.47 -3.29
N ASP A 15 -7.24 1.28 -2.90
CA ASP A 15 -7.27 0.09 -3.75
C ASP A 15 -8.69 -0.06 -4.31
N VAL A 16 -8.79 -0.18 -5.64
CA VAL A 16 -10.09 -0.21 -6.34
C VAL A 16 -10.34 -1.48 -7.14
N GLY A 17 -9.38 -2.40 -7.24
CA GLY A 17 -9.50 -3.63 -8.02
C GLY A 17 -8.16 -4.16 -8.48
N TYR A 18 -8.16 -5.20 -9.33
CA TYR A 18 -6.94 -5.92 -9.68
C TYR A 18 -6.01 -5.19 -10.66
N GLU A 19 -6.59 -4.52 -11.66
CA GLU A 19 -5.86 -3.82 -12.72
C GLU A 19 -6.72 -2.68 -13.29
N ILE A 20 -6.08 -1.59 -13.69
CA ILE A 20 -6.70 -0.47 -14.40
C ILE A 20 -6.05 -0.33 -15.77
N ASP A 21 -6.84 -0.46 -16.84
CA ASP A 21 -6.41 -0.11 -18.19
C ASP A 21 -6.25 1.42 -18.27
N LEU A 22 -5.00 1.89 -18.23
CA LEU A 22 -4.68 3.31 -18.26
C LEU A 22 -5.07 4.00 -19.58
N GLU A 23 -5.11 3.27 -20.70
CA GLU A 23 -5.55 3.84 -21.97
C GLU A 23 -7.06 4.07 -21.97
N ALA A 24 -7.83 3.09 -21.48
CA ALA A 24 -9.27 3.22 -21.30
C ALA A 24 -9.62 4.27 -20.24
N ALA A 25 -8.90 4.31 -19.12
CA ALA A 25 -9.08 5.29 -18.05
C ALA A 25 -8.90 6.73 -18.55
N ARG A 26 -7.89 6.97 -19.41
CA ARG A 26 -7.63 8.30 -20.00
C ARG A 26 -8.75 8.80 -20.89
N ALA A 27 -9.54 7.90 -21.50
CA ALA A 27 -10.72 8.28 -22.26
C ALA A 27 -11.91 8.71 -21.36
N LEU A 28 -11.95 8.22 -20.12
CA LEU A 28 -13.03 8.46 -19.15
C LEU A 28 -12.75 9.67 -18.25
N LEU A 29 -11.49 9.82 -17.85
CA LEU A 29 -10.95 10.95 -17.09
C LEU A 29 -9.85 11.63 -17.93
N PRO A 30 -10.14 12.77 -18.58
CA PRO A 30 -9.12 13.48 -19.35
C PRO A 30 -8.03 13.98 -18.40
N GLY A 31 -6.86 13.35 -18.46
CA GLY A 31 -5.67 13.68 -17.67
C GLY A 31 -4.40 13.57 -18.51
N GLU A 32 -3.28 13.93 -17.90
CA GLU A 32 -1.95 13.85 -18.51
C GLU A 32 -1.23 12.57 -18.07
N ALA A 33 -0.30 12.08 -18.88
CA ALA A 33 0.58 11.01 -18.42
C ALA A 33 1.49 11.58 -17.31
N GLY A 34 1.43 10.99 -16.11
CA GLY A 34 2.17 11.38 -14.92
C GLY A 34 3.65 11.04 -15.00
N LEU A 35 4.34 11.63 -15.97
CA LEU A 35 5.79 11.60 -16.03
C LEU A 35 6.34 12.38 -14.83
N LEU A 36 7.35 11.82 -14.14
CA LEU A 36 8.00 12.48 -13.01
C LEU A 36 8.49 13.87 -13.42
N THR A 37 8.07 14.88 -12.67
CA THR A 37 8.33 16.28 -12.99
C THR A 37 9.83 16.54 -12.96
N ARG A 38 10.32 17.06 -14.09
CA ARG A 38 11.74 17.28 -14.37
C ARG A 38 12.37 18.29 -13.40
N ARG A 39 13.37 17.87 -12.62
CA ARG A 39 14.36 18.81 -12.07
C ARG A 39 15.17 19.44 -13.19
N ARG A 40 15.48 20.74 -13.10
CA ARG A 40 16.48 21.39 -13.98
C ARG A 40 17.90 20.83 -13.82
N ARG A 41 18.16 20.04 -12.77
CA ARG A 41 19.50 19.60 -12.34
C ARG A 41 19.74 18.09 -12.32
N THR A 42 18.80 17.26 -12.82
CA THR A 42 18.94 15.79 -12.82
C THR A 42 18.94 15.23 -14.27
N PRO A 43 19.79 14.24 -14.62
CA PRO A 43 19.73 13.51 -15.89
C PRO A 43 18.40 12.72 -16.10
N GLU A 44 18.10 12.30 -17.34
CA GLU A 44 16.86 11.66 -17.87
C GLU A 44 16.43 10.29 -17.27
N SER A 45 16.62 10.10 -15.97
CA SER A 45 16.88 8.78 -15.42
C SER A 45 15.67 8.11 -14.72
N ILE A 46 14.50 8.75 -14.71
CA ILE A 46 13.37 8.29 -13.89
C ILE A 46 12.09 8.18 -14.71
N ARG A 47 11.56 6.97 -14.79
CA ARG A 47 10.34 6.66 -15.53
C ARG A 47 9.53 5.62 -14.78
N TYR A 48 8.27 5.95 -14.51
CA TYR A 48 7.26 4.95 -14.26
C TYR A 48 7.08 4.07 -15.50
N ARG A 49 6.84 2.77 -15.31
CA ARG A 49 6.53 1.84 -16.40
C ARG A 49 5.41 0.85 -15.98
N PRO A 50 4.17 1.05 -16.48
CA PRO A 50 3.67 2.19 -17.26
C PRO A 50 3.58 3.48 -16.41
N ALA A 51 3.47 4.65 -17.05
CA ALA A 51 3.33 5.91 -16.32
C ALA A 51 1.90 6.08 -15.79
N PRO A 52 1.71 6.42 -14.50
CA PRO A 52 0.37 6.60 -13.96
C PRO A 52 -0.36 7.73 -14.70
N LEU A 53 -1.67 7.61 -14.84
CA LEU A 53 -2.49 8.70 -15.37
C LEU A 53 -2.71 9.73 -14.27
N ARG A 54 -2.35 10.99 -14.50
CA ARG A 54 -2.54 12.10 -13.55
C ARG A 54 -3.68 13.01 -14.01
N VAL A 55 -4.65 13.23 -13.14
CA VAL A 55 -5.85 14.00 -13.42
C VAL A 55 -5.96 15.12 -12.40
N ALA A 56 -5.92 16.37 -12.84
CA ALA A 56 -6.24 17.50 -11.97
C ALA A 56 -7.73 17.43 -11.57
N ILE A 57 -8.00 17.51 -10.28
CA ILE A 57 -9.37 17.49 -9.74
C ILE A 57 -9.62 18.67 -8.82
N ASP A 58 -10.89 19.00 -8.63
CA ASP A 58 -11.31 19.99 -7.64
C ASP A 58 -11.50 19.27 -6.29
N PRO A 59 -10.72 19.60 -5.23
CA PRO A 59 -10.85 18.98 -3.91
C PRO A 59 -12.04 19.55 -3.13
N ILE A 60 -13.24 19.41 -3.69
CA ILE A 60 -14.48 19.84 -3.04
C ILE A 60 -14.58 19.16 -1.68
N ASP A 61 -14.87 19.94 -0.62
CA ASP A 61 -14.98 19.52 0.79
C ASP A 61 -13.70 19.13 1.53
N LEU A 62 -12.52 19.13 0.89
CA LEU A 62 -11.25 18.90 1.58
C LEU A 62 -10.70 20.22 2.12
N VAL A 63 -10.71 20.34 3.45
CA VAL A 63 -10.26 21.54 4.18
C VAL A 63 -9.30 21.15 5.29
N LEU A 64 -8.34 22.03 5.58
CA LEU A 64 -7.48 21.84 6.74
C LEU A 64 -8.30 21.95 8.05
N PRO A 65 -8.00 21.14 9.06
CA PRO A 65 -8.59 21.26 10.40
C PRO A 65 -8.45 22.66 10.99
N GLY A 66 -9.36 23.02 11.89
CA GLY A 66 -9.31 24.29 12.62
C GLY A 66 -9.59 25.55 11.77
N GLY A 67 -10.11 25.40 10.55
CA GLY A 67 -10.49 26.54 9.69
C GLY A 67 -9.29 27.37 9.23
N ARG A 68 -8.12 26.74 9.07
CA ARG A 68 -6.88 27.42 8.69
C ARG A 68 -7.00 28.06 7.30
N VAL A 69 -6.50 29.28 7.18
CA VAL A 69 -6.58 30.06 5.94
C VAL A 69 -5.40 29.70 5.04
N THR A 70 -5.71 29.29 3.81
CA THR A 70 -4.71 29.10 2.74
C THR A 70 -4.46 30.41 1.99
N ILE A 71 -3.26 30.56 1.42
CA ILE A 71 -2.90 31.72 0.59
C ILE A 71 -3.56 31.61 -0.79
N GLN A 72 -3.77 30.39 -1.27
CA GLN A 72 -4.41 30.07 -2.55
C GLN A 72 -5.42 28.93 -2.36
N PRO A 73 -6.37 28.75 -3.29
CA PRO A 73 -7.23 27.58 -3.29
C PRO A 73 -6.40 26.28 -3.29
N PRO A 74 -6.84 25.25 -2.56
CA PRO A 74 -6.17 23.96 -2.58
C PRO A 74 -6.17 23.38 -3.99
N ARG A 75 -5.10 22.67 -4.34
CA ARG A 75 -4.97 21.98 -5.62
C ARG A 75 -4.95 20.50 -5.38
N ALA A 76 -5.71 19.74 -6.17
CA ALA A 76 -5.70 18.29 -6.06
C ALA A 76 -5.42 17.60 -7.39
N GLU A 77 -4.79 16.45 -7.27
CA GLU A 77 -4.43 15.58 -8.37
C GLU A 77 -4.74 14.14 -7.98
N LEU A 78 -5.38 13.41 -8.90
CA LEU A 78 -5.59 11.97 -8.81
C LEU A 78 -4.56 11.28 -9.70
N SER A 79 -3.69 10.48 -9.10
CA SER A 79 -2.84 9.51 -9.78
C SER A 79 -3.59 8.17 -9.89
N VAL A 80 -3.66 7.62 -11.09
CA VAL A 80 -4.24 6.30 -11.39
C VAL A 80 -3.11 5.37 -11.81
N PHE A 81 -2.92 4.29 -11.06
CA PHE A 81 -1.90 3.29 -11.32
C PHE A 81 -2.51 2.07 -12.04
N ASP A 82 -1.73 1.45 -12.92
CA ASP A 82 -2.18 0.29 -13.71
C ASP A 82 -2.48 -0.93 -12.84
N PHE A 83 -1.84 -1.04 -11.67
CA PHE A 83 -2.01 -2.17 -10.76
C PHE A 83 -3.21 -2.06 -9.81
N GLY A 84 -4.20 -1.20 -10.08
CA GLY A 84 -5.43 -1.20 -9.27
C GLY A 84 -5.51 -0.11 -8.19
N ALA A 85 -4.47 0.72 -8.05
CA ALA A 85 -4.42 1.75 -7.03
C ALA A 85 -4.74 3.15 -7.56
N LEU A 86 -5.33 3.97 -6.70
CA LEU A 86 -5.51 5.41 -6.87
C LEU A 86 -4.79 6.17 -5.76
N SER A 87 -4.17 7.31 -6.07
CA SER A 87 -3.66 8.24 -5.07
C SER A 87 -4.23 9.63 -5.28
N LEU A 88 -4.96 10.15 -4.29
CA LEU A 88 -5.41 11.53 -4.24
C LEU A 88 -4.39 12.36 -3.46
N THR A 89 -3.70 13.28 -4.14
CA THR A 89 -2.82 14.26 -3.50
C THR A 89 -3.47 15.63 -3.48
N VAL A 90 -3.47 16.30 -2.33
CA VAL A 90 -4.01 17.66 -2.14
C VAL A 90 -2.98 18.57 -1.51
N GLN A 91 -2.82 19.76 -2.07
CA GLN A 91 -1.83 20.75 -1.67
C GLN A 91 -2.52 21.98 -1.06
N PHE A 92 -2.14 22.33 0.17
CA PHE A 92 -2.64 23.48 0.90
C PHE A 92 -1.51 24.50 1.14
N PRO A 93 -1.28 25.45 0.24
CA PRO A 93 -0.30 26.52 0.44
C PRO A 93 -0.81 27.51 1.49
N ALA A 94 -0.03 27.73 2.54
CA ALA A 94 -0.42 28.55 3.68
C ALA A 94 0.74 29.40 4.22
N ARG A 95 0.39 30.42 5.01
CA ARG A 95 1.37 31.26 5.73
C ARG A 95 1.02 31.25 7.20
N MET A 96 1.84 30.58 8.00
CA MET A 96 1.55 30.29 9.41
C MET A 96 2.79 30.45 10.27
N SER A 97 2.61 30.67 11.56
CA SER A 97 3.70 30.61 12.53
C SER A 97 4.08 29.16 12.87
N PRO A 98 5.32 28.91 13.35
CA PRO A 98 5.74 27.57 13.75
C PRO A 98 4.77 26.87 14.73
N ASP A 99 4.24 27.61 15.71
CA ASP A 99 3.31 27.07 16.71
C ASP A 99 1.95 26.70 16.11
N GLU A 100 1.45 27.50 15.15
CA GLU A 100 0.22 27.19 14.42
C GLU A 100 0.37 25.94 13.56
N ILE A 101 1.55 25.71 12.98
CA ILE A 101 1.84 24.53 12.18
C ILE A 101 1.94 23.28 13.07
N LEU A 102 2.58 23.36 14.25
CA LEU A 102 2.60 22.25 15.21
C LEU A 102 1.20 21.91 15.72
N SER A 103 0.39 22.93 16.04
CA SER A 103 -1.01 22.72 16.40
C SER A 103 -1.79 22.03 15.27
N LEU A 104 -1.59 22.45 14.02
CA LEU A 104 -2.18 21.77 12.87
C LEU A 104 -1.69 20.33 12.73
N ALA A 105 -0.41 20.04 12.99
CA ALA A 105 0.12 18.68 12.96
C ALA A 105 -0.59 17.79 13.99
N GLY A 106 -0.81 18.29 15.21
CA GLY A 106 -1.62 17.59 16.22
C GLY A 106 -3.06 17.34 15.79
N ASP A 107 -3.71 18.33 15.17
CA ASP A 107 -5.08 18.15 14.64
C ASP A 107 -5.14 17.11 13.51
N LEU A 108 -4.05 16.97 12.74
CA LEU A 108 -3.91 15.99 11.65
C LEU A 108 -3.53 14.58 12.14
N ALA A 109 -3.25 14.39 13.44
CA ALA A 109 -2.95 13.08 14.01
C ALA A 109 -4.17 12.13 14.01
N ASP A 110 -5.39 12.68 13.96
CA ASP A 110 -6.61 11.92 13.65
C ASP A 110 -6.98 12.11 12.17
N PRO A 111 -6.63 11.15 11.30
CA PRO A 111 -6.88 11.25 9.87
C PRO A 111 -8.33 10.96 9.48
N THR A 112 -9.16 10.47 10.40
CA THR A 112 -10.50 9.94 10.10
C THR A 112 -11.38 10.91 9.29
N PRO A 113 -11.53 12.19 9.69
CA PRO A 113 -12.39 13.13 8.95
C PRO A 113 -11.87 13.42 7.54
N LEU A 114 -10.55 13.42 7.37
CA LEU A 114 -9.90 13.66 6.07
C LEU A 114 -10.01 12.43 5.17
N ASN A 115 -9.84 11.23 5.72
CA ASN A 115 -10.03 9.98 4.98
C ASN A 115 -11.46 9.86 4.46
N GLU A 116 -12.46 10.18 5.28
CA GLU A 116 -13.87 10.22 4.85
C GLU A 116 -14.13 11.25 3.76
N ALA A 117 -13.55 12.45 3.87
CA ALA A 117 -13.66 13.49 2.85
C ALA A 117 -12.98 13.08 1.53
N ALA A 118 -11.76 12.55 1.60
CA ALA A 118 -11.03 12.02 0.45
C ALA A 118 -11.80 10.91 -0.24
N ARG A 119 -12.40 9.98 0.52
CA ARG A 119 -13.23 8.91 -0.03
C ARG A 119 -14.47 9.44 -0.74
N ARG A 120 -15.13 10.48 -0.21
CA ARG A 120 -16.25 11.16 -0.89
C ARG A 120 -15.83 11.81 -2.21
N VAL A 121 -14.62 12.39 -2.26
CA VAL A 121 -14.06 12.99 -3.49
C VAL A 121 -13.76 11.93 -4.54
N VAL A 122 -13.16 10.80 -4.14
CA VAL A 122 -12.70 9.76 -5.07
C VAL A 122 -13.82 8.83 -5.55
N THR A 123 -14.87 8.61 -4.74
CA THR A 123 -15.96 7.67 -5.08
C THR A 123 -16.61 7.92 -6.45
N PRO A 124 -17.02 9.16 -6.82
CA PRO A 124 -17.56 9.43 -8.16
C PRO A 124 -16.56 9.20 -9.30
N LEU A 125 -15.26 9.32 -9.02
CA LEU A 125 -14.20 9.07 -9.99
C LEU A 125 -14.01 7.57 -10.21
N ILE A 126 -14.08 6.76 -9.15
CA ILE A 126 -14.09 5.29 -9.25
C ILE A 126 -15.27 4.82 -10.10
N ASP A 127 -16.47 5.35 -9.86
CA ASP A 127 -17.65 4.96 -10.64
C ASP A 127 -17.51 5.30 -12.13
N ARG A 128 -16.84 6.42 -12.46
CA ARG A 128 -16.50 6.77 -13.85
C ARG A 128 -15.44 5.84 -14.43
N LEU A 129 -14.46 5.41 -13.64
CA LEU A 129 -13.38 4.53 -14.05
C LEU A 129 -13.79 3.05 -14.13
N ARG A 130 -14.92 2.64 -13.54
CA ARG A 130 -15.43 1.27 -13.54
C ARG A 130 -15.25 0.50 -14.86
N PRO A 131 -15.52 1.05 -16.06
CA PRO A 131 -15.35 0.32 -17.32
C PRO A 131 -13.89 -0.06 -17.65
N ALA A 132 -12.91 0.61 -17.03
CA ALA A 132 -11.49 0.39 -17.21
C ALA A 132 -10.86 -0.46 -16.08
N ILE A 133 -11.62 -0.85 -15.06
CA ILE A 133 -11.13 -1.61 -13.90
C ILE A 133 -11.48 -3.09 -14.05
N THR A 134 -10.47 -3.94 -13.94
CA THR A 134 -10.61 -5.40 -13.89
C THR A 134 -10.87 -5.83 -12.45
N ASP A 135 -11.88 -6.67 -12.24
CA ASP A 135 -12.29 -7.16 -10.91
C ASP A 135 -12.45 -6.03 -9.87
N LEU A 136 -13.36 -5.09 -10.16
CA LEU A 136 -13.64 -3.95 -9.28
C LEU A 136 -14.04 -4.44 -7.87
N GLU A 137 -13.16 -4.16 -6.92
CA GLU A 137 -13.33 -4.44 -5.50
C GLU A 137 -12.73 -3.28 -4.72
N VAL A 138 -13.56 -2.34 -4.28
CA VAL A 138 -13.07 -1.14 -3.59
C VAL A 138 -12.83 -1.48 -2.13
N SER A 139 -11.56 -1.49 -1.71
CA SER A 139 -11.18 -1.76 -0.33
C SER A 139 -11.67 -0.66 0.63
N GLU A 140 -12.06 -1.04 1.84
CA GLU A 140 -12.27 -0.08 2.93
C GLU A 140 -10.95 0.49 3.47
N LEU A 141 -9.84 -0.22 3.27
CA LEU A 141 -8.51 0.21 3.64
C LEU A 141 -8.06 1.40 2.77
N SER A 142 -7.43 2.38 3.40
CA SER A 142 -6.74 3.49 2.76
C SER A 142 -5.46 3.81 3.53
N GLU A 143 -4.46 4.36 2.85
CA GLU A 143 -3.25 4.90 3.48
C GLU A 143 -3.18 6.41 3.26
N GLU A 144 -3.07 7.16 4.35
CA GLU A 144 -2.79 8.58 4.34
C GLU A 144 -1.32 8.88 4.64
N TYR A 145 -0.79 9.93 4.01
CA TYR A 145 0.52 10.47 4.36
C TYR A 145 0.55 11.99 4.26
N ILE A 146 1.18 12.62 5.25
CA ILE A 146 1.25 14.08 5.36
C ILE A 146 2.68 14.53 5.07
N VAL A 147 2.86 15.55 4.23
CA VAL A 147 4.16 16.21 4.06
C VAL A 147 4.05 17.70 4.33
N PHE A 148 4.85 18.17 5.29
CA PHE A 148 5.04 19.59 5.57
C PHE A 148 6.21 20.13 4.75
N GLN A 149 5.92 20.95 3.74
CA GLN A 149 6.94 21.51 2.85
C GLN A 149 7.26 22.97 3.19
N VAL A 150 8.53 23.30 3.40
CA VAL A 150 9.04 24.68 3.52
C VAL A 150 10.04 24.97 2.39
N GLU A 151 9.85 26.05 1.64
CA GLU A 151 10.62 26.26 0.39
C GLU A 151 12.07 26.71 0.59
N ASN A 152 12.35 27.54 1.59
CA ASN A 152 13.66 28.20 1.74
C ASN A 152 14.13 28.11 3.18
N VAL A 153 15.04 27.17 3.43
CA VAL A 153 15.75 27.05 4.70
C VAL A 153 17.25 27.13 4.45
N ASN A 154 18.00 27.56 5.46
CA ASN A 154 19.44 27.44 5.47
C ASN A 154 19.86 26.39 6.51
N ALA A 155 21.13 25.97 6.47
CA ALA A 155 21.65 24.95 7.38
C ALA A 155 21.48 25.33 8.86
N ASP A 156 21.68 26.60 9.20
CA ASP A 156 21.54 27.09 10.58
C ASP A 156 20.08 27.04 11.05
N TRP A 157 19.12 27.33 10.17
CA TRP A 157 17.70 27.23 10.42
C TRP A 157 17.31 25.77 10.68
N ILE A 158 17.75 24.84 9.83
CA ILE A 158 17.51 23.39 10.04
C ILE A 158 18.04 22.96 11.41
N ALA A 159 19.29 23.31 11.72
CA ALA A 159 19.94 22.92 12.97
C ALA A 159 19.26 23.51 14.22
N SER A 160 18.62 24.69 14.09
CA SER A 160 17.91 25.35 15.19
C SER A 160 16.44 24.91 15.34
N HIS A 161 15.88 24.20 14.36
CA HIS A 161 14.48 23.79 14.33
C HIS A 161 14.30 22.27 14.43
N THR A 162 15.29 21.54 14.93
CA THR A 162 15.24 20.06 15.05
C THR A 162 14.05 19.57 15.89
N ASP A 163 13.77 20.25 16.99
CA ASP A 163 12.67 19.90 17.91
C ASP A 163 11.32 20.14 17.23
N TRP A 164 11.23 21.22 16.45
CA TRP A 164 10.04 21.58 15.69
C TRP A 164 9.78 20.57 14.56
N VAL A 165 10.80 20.22 13.78
CA VAL A 165 10.70 19.17 12.74
C VAL A 165 10.30 17.83 13.34
N ALA A 166 10.86 17.46 14.51
CA ALA A 166 10.48 16.24 15.21
C ALA A 166 8.98 16.23 15.58
N GLY A 167 8.47 17.34 16.14
CA GLY A 167 7.05 17.48 16.45
C GLY A 167 6.17 17.32 15.22
N LEU A 168 6.56 17.89 14.08
CA LEU A 168 5.81 17.75 12.83
C LEU A 168 5.76 16.31 12.31
N VAL A 169 6.90 15.62 12.24
CA VAL A 169 6.91 14.25 11.69
C VAL A 169 6.29 13.24 12.66
N ARG A 170 6.22 13.57 13.96
CA ARG A 170 5.49 12.81 14.98
C ARG A 170 4.01 13.18 15.09
N LEU A 171 3.57 14.26 14.43
CA LEU A 171 2.24 14.85 14.62
C LEU A 171 1.94 15.17 16.09
N GLU A 172 2.97 15.57 16.85
CA GLU A 172 2.89 15.83 18.28
C GLU A 172 3.14 17.32 18.55
N PRO A 173 2.12 18.09 18.97
CA PRO A 173 2.26 19.50 19.29
C PRO A 173 3.01 19.75 20.60
N ASP A 174 3.02 18.78 21.52
CA ASP A 174 3.69 18.90 22.80
C ASP A 174 5.22 18.71 22.70
N HIS A 175 5.93 19.15 23.74
CA HIS A 175 7.39 19.03 23.77
C HIS A 175 7.85 17.56 23.88
N LEU A 176 8.51 17.10 22.83
CA LEU A 176 9.16 15.79 22.79
C LEU A 176 10.39 15.72 23.71
N SER A 177 10.67 14.52 24.21
CA SER A 177 11.92 14.26 24.94
C SER A 177 13.13 14.40 24.01
N LYS A 178 14.30 14.72 24.56
CA LYS A 178 15.53 14.86 23.75
C LYS A 178 15.89 13.59 22.97
N SER A 179 15.66 12.41 23.57
CA SER A 179 15.88 11.13 22.87
C SER A 179 14.91 10.95 21.72
N GLU A 180 13.66 11.38 21.90
CA GLU A 180 12.63 11.27 20.87
C GLU A 180 12.89 12.22 19.70
N VAL A 181 13.34 13.45 19.97
CA VAL A 181 13.77 14.40 18.93
C VAL A 181 14.90 13.81 18.08
N VAL A 182 15.87 13.15 18.72
CA VAL A 182 16.99 12.50 18.01
C VAL A 182 16.49 11.33 17.16
N GLU A 183 15.56 10.50 17.68
CA GLU A 183 15.03 9.35 16.93
C GLU A 183 14.15 9.77 15.75
N ALA A 184 13.24 10.73 15.95
CA ALA A 184 12.37 11.26 14.90
C ALA A 184 13.19 11.81 13.73
N ASN A 185 14.29 12.54 14.02
CA ASN A 185 15.18 13.11 13.01
C ASN A 185 16.29 12.15 12.55
N ARG A 186 16.40 10.93 13.08
CA ARG A 186 17.53 10.03 12.83
C ARG A 186 17.70 9.69 11.35
N LEU A 187 16.56 9.48 10.68
CA LEU A 187 16.50 9.13 9.28
C LEU A 187 16.14 10.38 8.47
N ASN A 188 17.17 11.10 8.03
CA ASN A 188 17.04 12.27 7.17
C ASN A 188 18.05 12.25 6.02
N ILE A 189 17.76 13.00 4.96
CA ILE A 189 18.62 13.14 3.78
C ILE A 189 18.67 14.61 3.37
N SER A 190 19.87 15.11 3.15
CA SER A 190 20.14 16.35 2.44
C SER A 190 21.00 16.08 1.19
N TYR A 191 20.70 16.77 0.10
CA TYR A 191 21.51 16.84 -1.12
C TYR A 191 22.36 18.11 -1.16
N THR A 192 21.83 19.23 -0.67
CA THR A 192 22.50 20.51 -0.53
C THR A 192 22.47 21.01 0.92
N PRO A 193 23.28 22.02 1.30
CA PRO A 193 23.19 22.64 2.63
C PRO A 193 21.87 23.39 2.92
N THR A 194 20.98 23.49 1.94
CA THR A 194 19.73 24.25 2.00
C THR A 194 18.51 23.38 1.77
N ASP A 195 18.68 22.05 1.79
CA ASP A 195 17.57 21.11 1.71
C ASP A 195 17.59 20.08 2.84
N LEU A 196 16.42 19.53 3.12
CA LEU A 196 16.24 18.45 4.08
C LEU A 196 15.00 17.65 3.74
N VAL A 197 15.12 16.33 3.79
CA VAL A 197 13.99 15.41 3.80
C VAL A 197 14.09 14.58 5.07
N THR A 198 13.10 14.70 5.95
CA THR A 198 12.94 13.87 7.14
C THR A 198 11.60 13.17 7.02
N LEU A 199 11.59 11.84 7.07
CA LEU A 199 10.35 11.05 6.98
C LEU A 199 10.17 10.26 8.28
N ASP A 200 8.92 10.13 8.71
CA ASP A 200 8.47 9.16 9.71
C ASP A 200 7.23 8.42 9.18
N TRP A 201 6.59 7.60 10.02
CA TRP A 201 5.49 6.71 9.65
C TRP A 201 4.25 7.45 9.14
N ALA A 202 3.77 8.47 9.85
CA ALA A 202 2.53 9.18 9.52
C ALA A 202 2.78 10.48 8.72
N ALA A 203 3.95 11.08 8.89
CA ALA A 203 4.26 12.36 8.29
C ALA A 203 5.74 12.53 7.94
N GLY A 204 5.99 13.44 7.01
CA GLY A 204 7.31 13.87 6.57
C GLY A 204 7.45 15.39 6.57
N PHE A 205 8.69 15.83 6.62
CA PHE A 205 9.09 17.23 6.46
C PHE A 205 10.05 17.34 5.28
N VAL A 206 9.74 18.27 4.38
CA VAL A 206 10.56 18.54 3.19
C VAL A 206 10.89 20.02 3.15
N ALA A 207 12.17 20.34 3.34
CA ALA A 207 12.66 21.67 3.10
C ALA A 207 13.32 21.72 1.71
N ASP A 208 12.55 22.04 0.68
CA ASP A 208 13.05 22.25 -0.68
C ASP A 208 11.95 22.95 -1.51
N ARG A 209 12.35 23.91 -2.34
CA ARG A 209 11.45 24.61 -3.27
C ARG A 209 11.05 23.74 -4.46
N ASP A 210 11.93 22.83 -4.89
CA ASP A 210 11.74 21.97 -6.07
C ASP A 210 11.77 20.49 -5.65
N CYS A 211 10.73 20.08 -4.91
CA CYS A 211 10.60 18.73 -4.33
C CYS A 211 9.52 17.86 -5.00
N ALA A 212 9.00 18.24 -6.17
CA ALA A 212 7.92 17.51 -6.81
C ALA A 212 8.27 16.03 -7.07
N ASP A 213 9.52 15.75 -7.41
CA ASP A 213 10.05 14.40 -7.62
C ASP A 213 10.14 13.60 -6.31
N THR A 214 10.59 14.24 -5.24
CA THR A 214 10.65 13.70 -3.88
C THR A 214 9.25 13.33 -3.37
N LEU A 215 8.28 14.23 -3.56
CA LEU A 215 6.88 13.99 -3.19
C LEU A 215 6.29 12.81 -3.97
N GLN A 216 6.59 12.66 -5.27
CA GLN A 216 6.12 11.51 -6.06
C GLN A 216 6.74 10.17 -5.62
N VAL A 217 8.00 10.18 -5.17
CA VAL A 217 8.64 8.99 -4.58
C VAL A 217 7.97 8.59 -3.26
N ILE A 218 7.63 9.58 -2.42
CA ILE A 218 6.90 9.37 -1.17
C ILE A 218 5.48 8.86 -1.44
N GLU A 219 4.76 9.48 -2.39
CA GLU A 219 3.44 9.07 -2.87
C GLU A 219 3.46 7.60 -3.30
N PHE A 220 4.45 7.22 -4.11
CA PHE A 220 4.58 5.85 -4.58
C PHE A 220 4.89 4.85 -3.45
N ALA A 221 5.75 5.21 -2.49
CA ALA A 221 6.01 4.36 -1.33
C ALA A 221 4.74 4.19 -0.47
N ASN A 222 3.91 5.22 -0.34
CA ASN A 222 2.63 5.15 0.38
C ASN A 222 1.63 4.23 -0.33
N VAL A 223 1.57 4.30 -1.67
CA VAL A 223 0.77 3.38 -2.48
C VAL A 223 1.26 1.92 -2.33
N GLN A 224 2.58 1.68 -2.30
CA GLN A 224 3.09 0.33 -2.04
C GLN A 224 2.72 -0.19 -0.65
N LEU A 225 2.72 0.67 0.37
CA LEU A 225 2.29 0.29 1.72
C LEU A 225 0.83 -0.19 1.71
N LEU A 226 -0.06 0.55 1.03
CA LEU A 226 -1.46 0.18 0.88
C LEU A 226 -1.60 -1.21 0.25
N GLU A 227 -0.96 -1.44 -0.89
CA GLU A 227 -1.05 -2.70 -1.63
C GLU A 227 -0.58 -3.89 -0.78
N PHE A 228 0.51 -3.72 -0.03
CA PHE A 228 1.02 -4.77 0.85
C PHE A 228 0.07 -5.07 2.00
N ARG A 229 -0.52 -4.04 2.61
CA ARG A 229 -1.52 -4.24 3.66
C ARG A 229 -2.79 -4.89 3.13
N HIS A 230 -3.25 -4.47 1.95
CA HIS A 230 -4.41 -5.06 1.29
C HIS A 230 -4.21 -6.57 0.99
N ILE A 231 -3.04 -6.95 0.45
CA ILE A 231 -2.72 -8.36 0.22
C ILE A 231 -2.59 -9.14 1.54
N ASP A 232 -2.02 -8.56 2.58
CA ASP A 232 -1.91 -9.21 3.88
C ASP A 232 -3.30 -9.51 4.49
N ASP A 233 -4.21 -8.53 4.44
CA ASP A 233 -5.60 -8.68 4.90
C ASP A 233 -6.36 -9.74 4.10
N ARG A 234 -6.27 -9.71 2.76
CA ARG A 234 -6.89 -10.72 1.89
C ARG A 234 -6.33 -12.12 2.11
N LEU A 235 -5.02 -12.20 2.35
CA LEU A 235 -4.38 -13.46 2.70
C LEU A 235 -5.00 -13.98 4.00
N ASP A 236 -5.03 -13.20 5.07
CA ASP A 236 -5.61 -13.61 6.36
C ASP A 236 -7.06 -14.08 6.25
N ASP A 237 -7.92 -13.35 5.51
CA ASP A 237 -9.33 -13.71 5.28
C ASP A 237 -9.47 -15.05 4.55
N ARG A 238 -8.73 -15.24 3.45
CA ARG A 238 -8.80 -16.49 2.67
C ARG A 238 -8.22 -17.65 3.46
N LEU A 239 -7.16 -17.45 4.25
CA LEU A 239 -6.61 -18.48 5.13
C LEU A 239 -7.60 -18.92 6.19
N GLU A 240 -8.29 -17.99 6.84
CA GLU A 240 -9.32 -18.31 7.81
C GLU A 240 -10.44 -19.15 7.17
N ALA A 241 -10.90 -18.75 5.97
CA ALA A 241 -11.90 -19.51 5.22
C ALA A 241 -11.42 -20.94 4.88
N ALA A 242 -10.15 -21.06 4.48
CA ALA A 242 -9.52 -22.33 4.13
C ALA A 242 -9.40 -23.27 5.35
N TYR A 243 -9.01 -22.75 6.52
CA TYR A 243 -8.97 -23.50 7.79
C TYR A 243 -10.37 -23.94 8.27
N LYS A 244 -11.41 -23.11 8.12
CA LYS A 244 -12.79 -23.47 8.47
C LYS A 244 -13.29 -24.69 7.69
N LEU A 245 -12.90 -24.82 6.42
CA LEU A 245 -13.23 -25.98 5.60
C LEU A 245 -12.57 -27.28 6.09
N ILE A 246 -11.33 -27.18 6.61
CA ILE A 246 -10.61 -28.33 7.17
C ILE A 246 -11.17 -28.74 8.54
N GLY A 247 -11.46 -27.76 9.41
CA GLY A 247 -11.90 -28.00 10.80
C GLY A 247 -13.32 -28.59 10.94
N THR A 248 -14.22 -28.33 9.99
CA THR A 248 -15.62 -28.76 10.04
C THR A 248 -15.85 -30.23 9.64
N GLY A 249 -14.81 -30.95 9.18
CA GLY A 249 -14.86 -32.37 8.83
C GLY A 249 -15.06 -33.36 9.99
N ARG A 250 -15.04 -32.89 11.25
CA ARG A 250 -15.05 -33.77 12.44
C ARG A 250 -16.44 -34.21 12.91
N GLN A 251 -17.53 -33.76 12.27
CA GLN A 251 -18.90 -33.93 12.81
C GLN A 251 -19.90 -34.74 11.95
N ARG A 252 -19.55 -35.25 10.77
CA ARG A 252 -20.44 -36.15 9.99
C ARG A 252 -19.86 -37.56 9.88
N ARG A 253 -20.22 -38.41 10.85
CA ARG A 253 -19.82 -39.83 10.94
C ARG A 253 -20.31 -40.72 9.78
N TRP A 254 -21.09 -40.24 8.82
CA TRP A 254 -21.87 -41.06 7.88
C TRP A 254 -21.87 -40.52 6.43
N ALA A 255 -20.78 -39.93 5.95
CA ALA A 255 -20.61 -39.60 4.53
C ALA A 255 -19.27 -40.15 4.02
N PRO A 256 -19.17 -40.67 2.77
CA PRO A 256 -17.91 -41.17 2.24
C PRO A 256 -16.88 -40.01 2.21
N PRO A 257 -15.65 -40.21 2.71
CA PRO A 257 -14.70 -39.09 2.95
C PRO A 257 -13.99 -38.58 1.68
N SER A 258 -14.17 -39.23 0.55
CA SER A 258 -13.62 -38.80 -0.73
C SER A 258 -14.65 -37.96 -1.49
N TRP A 259 -14.32 -36.71 -1.84
CA TRP A 259 -13.96 -36.36 -3.23
C TRP A 259 -14.13 -34.89 -3.65
N ARG A 260 -14.70 -33.96 -2.86
CA ARG A 260 -15.03 -32.62 -3.43
C ARG A 260 -14.64 -31.38 -2.65
N MET A 261 -14.06 -31.47 -1.45
CA MET A 261 -13.81 -30.29 -0.60
C MET A 261 -12.37 -29.76 -0.54
N HIS A 262 -11.36 -30.48 -1.09
CA HIS A 262 -9.95 -30.05 -0.99
C HIS A 262 -9.42 -29.27 -2.20
N GLY A 263 -10.11 -29.34 -3.34
CA GLY A 263 -9.65 -28.67 -4.57
C GLY A 263 -9.88 -27.16 -4.60
N SER A 264 -10.95 -26.67 -3.96
CA SER A 264 -11.27 -25.24 -3.93
C SER A 264 -10.32 -24.46 -3.03
N ALA A 265 -9.99 -24.97 -1.84
CA ALA A 265 -9.02 -24.33 -0.95
C ALA A 265 -7.61 -24.24 -1.58
N MET A 266 -7.15 -25.32 -2.25
CA MET A 266 -5.88 -25.32 -2.99
C MET A 266 -5.86 -24.30 -4.12
N ARG A 267 -6.98 -24.12 -4.84
CA ARG A 267 -7.08 -23.12 -5.91
C ARG A 267 -6.94 -21.71 -5.34
N ASN A 268 -7.61 -21.42 -4.23
CA ASN A 268 -7.60 -20.09 -3.61
C ASN A 268 -6.20 -19.69 -3.09
N VAL A 269 -5.45 -20.63 -2.50
CA VAL A 269 -4.08 -20.37 -2.03
C VAL A 269 -3.13 -20.11 -3.20
N ARG A 270 -3.18 -20.94 -4.24
CA ARG A 270 -2.34 -20.73 -5.44
C ARG A 270 -2.68 -19.43 -6.18
N GLU A 271 -3.96 -19.07 -6.21
CA GLU A 271 -4.40 -17.80 -6.78
C GLU A 271 -3.83 -16.60 -6.01
N LEU A 272 -3.82 -16.65 -4.67
CA LEU A 272 -3.16 -15.62 -3.85
C LEU A 272 -1.65 -15.59 -4.02
N GLU A 273 -1.00 -16.74 -4.16
CA GLU A 273 0.44 -16.81 -4.40
C GLU A 273 0.81 -16.13 -5.73
N ILE A 274 0.01 -16.39 -6.78
CA ILE A 274 0.16 -15.75 -8.09
C ILE A 274 -0.10 -14.24 -7.98
N GLU A 275 -1.16 -13.84 -7.27
CA GLU A 275 -1.53 -12.44 -7.07
C GLU A 275 -0.43 -11.67 -6.32
N ALA A 276 0.05 -12.19 -5.19
CA ALA A 276 1.13 -11.59 -4.41
C ALA A 276 2.44 -11.54 -5.18
N THR A 277 2.77 -12.59 -5.95
CA THR A 277 3.98 -12.60 -6.79
C THR A 277 3.88 -11.54 -7.90
N SER A 278 2.72 -11.47 -8.58
CA SER A 278 2.44 -10.43 -9.58
C SER A 278 2.54 -9.03 -8.96
N LEU A 279 1.98 -8.82 -7.76
CA LEU A 279 2.10 -7.55 -7.05
C LEU A 279 3.56 -7.20 -6.77
N PHE A 280 4.37 -8.11 -6.24
CA PHE A 280 5.78 -7.83 -5.98
C PHE A 280 6.54 -7.51 -7.26
N GLU A 281 6.30 -8.25 -8.34
CA GLU A 281 6.90 -7.96 -9.64
C GLU A 281 6.47 -6.59 -10.19
N ARG A 282 5.19 -6.22 -10.03
CA ARG A 282 4.67 -4.91 -10.46
C ARG A 282 5.22 -3.79 -9.58
N ALA A 283 5.22 -3.94 -8.27
CA ALA A 283 5.77 -2.98 -7.32
C ALA A 283 7.27 -2.72 -7.57
N ASP A 284 8.07 -3.77 -7.80
CA ASP A 284 9.50 -3.66 -8.13
C ASP A 284 9.74 -3.03 -9.52
N ASN A 285 8.83 -3.24 -10.47
CA ASN A 285 8.98 -2.75 -11.84
C ASN A 285 8.38 -1.36 -12.09
N ALA A 286 7.37 -0.94 -11.31
CA ALA A 286 6.57 0.25 -11.55
C ALA A 286 7.40 1.53 -11.42
N LEU A 287 8.28 1.61 -10.42
CA LEU A 287 9.18 2.75 -10.24
C LEU A 287 10.63 2.37 -10.53
N LYS A 288 11.11 2.74 -11.73
CA LYS A 288 12.52 2.57 -12.10
C LYS A 288 13.30 3.85 -11.83
N LEU A 289 13.99 3.89 -10.69
CA LEU A 289 14.89 4.97 -10.25
C LEU A 289 16.28 4.90 -10.92
N ILE A 290 16.35 4.47 -12.19
CA ILE A 290 17.61 4.10 -12.86
C ILE A 290 18.42 5.35 -13.24
N GLY A 291 19.33 5.77 -12.36
CA GLY A 291 20.33 6.81 -12.62
C GLY A 291 20.17 8.09 -11.79
N ASP A 292 19.21 8.12 -10.85
CA ASP A 292 19.14 9.13 -9.81
C ASP A 292 19.46 8.52 -8.43
N GLN A 293 20.68 8.77 -7.97
CA GLN A 293 21.15 8.30 -6.67
C GLN A 293 20.42 8.98 -5.50
N TYR A 294 19.97 10.23 -5.66
CA TYR A 294 19.28 10.95 -4.60
C TYR A 294 17.88 10.38 -4.39
N LEU A 295 17.08 10.26 -5.45
CA LEU A 295 15.73 9.69 -5.31
C LEU A 295 15.73 8.22 -4.89
N SER A 296 16.74 7.44 -5.30
CA SER A 296 16.93 6.08 -4.78
C SER A 296 17.08 6.07 -3.25
N ARG A 297 17.85 7.02 -2.69
CA ARG A 297 18.00 7.15 -1.24
C ARG A 297 16.72 7.64 -0.56
N VAL A 298 15.97 8.55 -1.19
CA VAL A 298 14.66 8.99 -0.68
C VAL A 298 13.68 7.81 -0.65
N PHE A 299 13.66 6.98 -1.70
CA PHE A 299 12.82 5.79 -1.73
C PHE A 299 13.23 4.76 -0.67
N ASP A 300 14.53 4.53 -0.48
CA ASP A 300 15.04 3.66 0.60
C ASP A 300 14.66 4.20 1.99
N LEU A 301 14.71 5.53 2.18
CA LEU A 301 14.29 6.21 3.41
C LEU A 301 12.80 5.96 3.68
N ALA A 302 11.94 6.22 2.69
CA ALA A 302 10.50 5.99 2.79
C ALA A 302 10.19 4.51 3.03
N SER A 303 10.80 3.61 2.25
CA SER A 303 10.64 2.15 2.39
C SER A 303 11.02 1.63 3.78
N THR A 304 12.06 2.21 4.37
CA THR A 304 12.50 1.87 5.73
C THR A 304 11.51 2.35 6.77
N ARG A 305 10.97 3.57 6.62
CA ARG A 305 9.96 4.13 7.55
C ARG A 305 8.62 3.43 7.44
N PHE A 306 8.21 3.01 6.24
CA PHE A 306 6.96 2.29 5.99
C PHE A 306 7.09 0.78 6.20
N HIS A 307 8.28 0.28 6.57
CA HIS A 307 8.52 -1.14 6.80
C HIS A 307 8.15 -2.04 5.61
N LEU A 308 8.34 -1.54 4.38
CA LEU A 308 7.88 -2.22 3.16
C LEU A 308 8.53 -3.61 3.00
N ARG A 309 9.80 -3.73 3.42
CA ARG A 309 10.54 -5.01 3.34
C ARG A 309 9.99 -6.03 4.34
N GLU A 310 9.65 -5.58 5.54
CA GLU A 310 9.08 -6.40 6.60
C GLU A 310 7.69 -6.91 6.21
N TRP A 311 6.86 -6.05 5.62
CA TRP A 311 5.56 -6.44 5.03
C TRP A 311 5.73 -7.52 3.97
N GLN A 312 6.57 -7.27 2.97
CA GLN A 312 6.86 -8.25 1.91
C GLN A 312 7.37 -9.59 2.47
N GLN A 313 8.26 -9.56 3.47
CA GLN A 313 8.76 -10.78 4.11
C GLN A 313 7.68 -11.49 4.95
N SER A 314 6.78 -10.74 5.59
CA SER A 314 5.64 -11.31 6.31
C SER A 314 4.70 -12.05 5.37
N ILE A 315 4.28 -11.41 4.28
CA ILE A 315 3.37 -11.97 3.26
C ILE A 315 3.98 -13.23 2.65
N ARG A 316 5.25 -13.20 2.25
CA ARG A 316 5.95 -14.39 1.69
C ARG A 316 5.96 -15.55 2.68
N ARG A 317 6.32 -15.31 3.95
CA ARG A 317 6.32 -16.35 4.98
C ARG A 317 4.92 -16.92 5.23
N LYS A 318 3.87 -16.07 5.23
CA LYS A 318 2.48 -16.53 5.36
C LYS A 318 2.11 -17.43 4.18
N LEU A 319 2.40 -17.04 2.94
CA LEU A 319 2.16 -17.85 1.74
C LEU A 319 2.89 -19.20 1.78
N ASP A 320 4.19 -19.20 2.11
CA ASP A 320 5.00 -20.43 2.22
C ASP A 320 4.42 -21.39 3.27
N THR A 321 4.11 -20.88 4.47
CA THR A 321 3.54 -21.67 5.57
C THR A 321 2.23 -22.34 5.17
N VAL A 322 1.42 -21.62 4.39
CA VAL A 322 0.11 -22.11 3.95
C VAL A 322 0.29 -23.16 2.87
N GLY A 323 1.17 -22.94 1.90
CA GLY A 323 1.56 -23.94 0.91
C GLY A 323 1.97 -25.25 1.56
N ASP A 324 2.87 -25.17 2.55
CA ASP A 324 3.37 -26.33 3.30
C ASP A 324 2.24 -27.09 4.04
N VAL A 325 1.37 -26.38 4.76
CA VAL A 325 0.23 -26.99 5.48
C VAL A 325 -0.71 -27.71 4.49
N TYR A 326 -0.96 -27.12 3.33
CA TYR A 326 -1.82 -27.72 2.32
C TYR A 326 -1.17 -28.93 1.63
N ASP A 327 0.11 -28.86 1.31
CA ASP A 327 0.84 -29.97 0.71
C ASP A 327 0.85 -31.19 1.64
N LEU A 328 1.01 -30.98 2.95
CA LEU A 328 0.89 -32.04 3.96
C LEU A 328 -0.51 -32.68 3.96
N LEU A 329 -1.58 -31.89 3.86
CA LEU A 329 -2.96 -32.40 3.82
C LEU A 329 -3.24 -33.20 2.53
N VAL A 330 -2.73 -32.74 1.38
CA VAL A 330 -2.88 -33.44 0.10
C VAL A 330 -2.11 -34.75 0.09
N GLN A 331 -0.88 -34.78 0.62
CA GLN A 331 -0.08 -36.00 0.73
C GLN A 331 -0.80 -37.07 1.58
N GLN A 332 -1.44 -36.69 2.70
CA GLN A 332 -2.25 -37.62 3.50
C GLN A 332 -3.43 -38.20 2.70
N SER A 333 -4.09 -37.40 1.86
CA SER A 333 -5.18 -37.90 1.00
C SER A 333 -4.70 -38.91 -0.04
N GLY A 334 -3.49 -38.73 -0.58
CA GLY A 334 -2.87 -39.68 -1.51
C GLY A 334 -2.61 -41.05 -0.88
N VAL A 335 -2.12 -41.06 0.37
CA VAL A 335 -1.90 -42.30 1.15
C VAL A 335 -3.22 -43.01 1.41
N ILE A 336 -4.26 -42.29 1.85
CA ILE A 336 -5.59 -42.88 2.10
C ILE A 336 -6.19 -43.44 0.80
N ARG A 337 -6.01 -42.78 -0.35
CA ARG A 337 -6.49 -43.28 -1.64
C ARG A 337 -5.78 -44.58 -2.04
N MET A 338 -4.48 -44.67 -1.81
CA MET A 338 -3.72 -45.91 -2.05
C MET A 338 -4.19 -47.03 -1.13
N GLU A 339 -4.36 -46.75 0.17
CA GLU A 339 -4.86 -47.71 1.16
C GLU A 339 -6.30 -48.16 0.83
N THR A 340 -7.16 -47.25 0.37
CA THR A 340 -8.54 -47.59 -0.04
C THR A 340 -8.54 -48.48 -1.29
N LEU A 341 -7.67 -48.20 -2.27
CA LEU A 341 -7.52 -49.04 -3.46
C LEU A 341 -7.00 -50.42 -3.07
N GLU A 342 -6.06 -50.51 -2.13
CA GLU A 342 -5.58 -51.76 -1.58
C GLU A 342 -6.71 -52.56 -0.91
N ILE A 343 -7.52 -51.93 -0.06
CA ILE A 343 -8.68 -52.56 0.58
C ILE A 343 -9.69 -53.07 -0.46
N ILE A 344 -9.99 -52.28 -1.50
CA ILE A 344 -10.91 -52.68 -2.57
C ILE A 344 -10.37 -53.90 -3.32
N VAL A 345 -9.07 -53.92 -3.63
CA VAL A 345 -8.41 -55.07 -4.27
C VAL A 345 -8.49 -56.31 -3.37
N ILE A 346 -8.20 -56.17 -2.08
CA ILE A 346 -8.32 -57.26 -1.09
C ILE A 346 -9.75 -57.81 -1.04
N LEU A 347 -10.76 -56.93 -1.01
CA LEU A 347 -12.17 -57.33 -0.99
C LEU A 347 -12.61 -58.03 -2.29
N LEU A 348 -12.15 -57.55 -3.45
CA LEU A 348 -12.39 -58.19 -4.75
C LEU A 348 -11.82 -59.62 -4.78
N ILE A 349 -10.57 -59.80 -4.33
CA ILE A 349 -9.91 -61.12 -4.24
C ILE A 349 -10.66 -62.03 -3.28
N ALA A 350 -11.04 -61.53 -2.09
CA ALA A 350 -11.79 -62.29 -1.11
C ALA A 350 -13.15 -62.74 -1.67
N MET A 351 -13.86 -61.86 -2.38
CA MET A 351 -15.13 -62.18 -3.03
C MET A 351 -14.97 -63.25 -4.12
N GLU A 352 -13.91 -63.15 -4.93
CA GLU A 352 -13.61 -64.14 -5.98
C GLU A 352 -13.33 -65.53 -5.39
N ILE A 353 -12.57 -65.61 -4.29
CA ILE A 353 -12.29 -66.87 -3.58
C ILE A 353 -13.59 -67.48 -3.03
N VAL A 354 -14.45 -66.68 -2.41
CA VAL A 354 -15.74 -67.16 -1.89
C VAL A 354 -16.60 -67.72 -3.03
N LEU A 355 -16.73 -67.00 -4.14
CA LEU A 355 -17.49 -67.45 -5.30
C LEU A 355 -16.91 -68.72 -5.93
N ALA A 356 -15.58 -68.87 -5.96
CA ALA A 356 -14.92 -70.07 -6.45
C ALA A 356 -15.21 -71.30 -5.57
N ILE A 357 -15.22 -71.13 -4.24
CA ILE A 357 -15.54 -72.21 -3.28
C ILE A 357 -17.00 -72.64 -3.39
N PHE A 358 -17.94 -71.70 -3.59
CA PHE A 358 -19.36 -72.03 -3.73
C PHE A 358 -19.75 -72.61 -5.10
N ARG A 359 -18.85 -72.56 -6.10
CA ARG A 359 -19.07 -73.13 -7.45
C ARG A 359 -18.52 -74.55 -7.62
N HIS A 360 -17.81 -75.07 -6.62
CA HIS A 360 -17.45 -76.48 -6.49
C HIS A 360 -18.35 -77.15 -5.44
#